data_AF-A0A524IWI6-F1
#
_entry.id   AF-A0A524IWI6-F1
#
_cell.length_a   1.000
_cell.length_b   1.000
_cell.length_c   1.000
_cell.angle_alpha   90.00
_cell.angle_beta   90.00
_cell.angle_gamma   90.00
#
_symmetry.space_group_name_H-M   'P 1'
#
loop_
_entity.id
_entity.type
_entity.pdbx_description
1 polymer ?
#
loop_
_entity_poly.entity_id
_entity_poly.type
_entity_poly.pdbx_seq_one_letter_code
_entity_poly.pdbx_strand_id
1 'polypeptide(L)' 'HFGRNLDALWDVLTADIEGPIELVWKNPDSSRLEMGPDFDRVLAVLKDAEKARKDFRLRLEK' A
#
# COMPACT_ATOMS: atom_id res chain seq x y z
N HIS A 1 8.56 -3.04 15.41
CA HIS A 1 8.05 -1.70 15.79
C HIS A 1 7.75 -0.96 14.48
N PHE A 2 6.55 -0.40 14.27
CA PHE A 2 6.23 0.28 13.02
C PHE A 2 6.79 1.71 13.03
N GLY A 3 7.77 2.00 12.17
CA GLY A 3 8.49 3.27 12.09
C GLY A 3 7.67 4.49 11.63
N ARG A 4 6.39 4.29 11.27
CA ARG A 4 5.45 5.33 10.81
C ARG A 4 5.95 6.14 9.59
N ASN A 5 6.67 5.47 8.69
CA ASN A 5 7.10 6.02 7.40
C ASN A 5 6.83 5.00 6.29
N LEU A 6 7.12 5.39 5.05
CA LEU A 6 6.89 4.56 3.85
C LEU A 6 7.80 3.31 3.82
N ASP A 7 9.00 3.39 4.36
CA ASP A 7 9.92 2.25 4.45
C ASP A 7 9.37 1.20 5.43
N ALA A 8 8.84 1.63 6.57
CA ALA A 8 8.20 0.74 7.53
C ALA A 8 6.93 0.09 6.95
N LEU A 9 6.18 0.82 6.10
CA LEU A 9 5.05 0.22 5.37
C LEU A 9 5.53 -0.87 4.41
N TRP A 10 6.61 -0.60 3.67
CA TRP A 10 7.23 -1.57 2.79
C TRP A 10 7.68 -2.82 3.54
N ASP A 11 8.44 -2.66 4.62
CA ASP A 11 8.99 -3.76 5.41
C ASP A 11 7.88 -4.65 5.95
N VAL A 12 6.81 -4.05 6.48
CA VAL A 12 5.67 -4.81 6.98
C VAL A 12 5.05 -5.63 5.86
N LEU A 13 4.71 -5.01 4.74
CA LEU A 13 4.02 -5.68 3.63
C LEU A 13 4.87 -6.76 2.96
N THR A 14 6.20 -6.65 3.01
CA THR A 14 7.10 -7.56 2.28
C THR A 14 7.72 -8.64 3.16
N ALA A 15 7.92 -8.40 4.45
CA ALA A 15 8.66 -9.29 5.34
C ALA A 15 7.89 -9.71 6.61
N ASP A 16 7.07 -8.82 7.19
CA ASP A 16 6.52 -9.07 8.53
C ASP A 16 5.15 -9.75 8.54
N ILE A 17 4.39 -9.70 7.43
CA ILE A 17 3.07 -10.34 7.34
C ILE A 17 3.06 -11.54 6.41
N GLU A 18 2.54 -12.66 6.91
CA GLU A 18 2.29 -13.87 6.12
C GLU A 18 1.14 -13.62 5.13
N GLY A 19 1.26 -14.19 3.93
CA GLY A 19 0.23 -14.08 2.89
C GLY A 19 -0.70 -15.28 2.79
N PRO A 20 -1.68 -15.24 1.87
CA PRO A 20 -1.91 -14.19 0.88
C PRO A 20 -2.61 -12.95 1.45
N ILE A 21 -2.35 -11.78 0.86
CA ILE A 21 -2.88 -10.49 1.30
C ILE A 21 -3.60 -9.79 0.15
N GLU A 22 -4.82 -9.32 0.42
CA GLU A 22 -5.53 -8.41 -0.46
C GLU A 22 -5.78 -7.08 0.25
N LEU A 23 -5.26 -5.98 -0.30
CA LEU A 23 -5.50 -4.63 0.17
C LEU A 23 -6.52 -3.95 -0.76
N VAL A 24 -7.67 -3.58 -0.21
CA VAL A 24 -8.71 -2.84 -0.93
C VAL A 24 -8.73 -1.40 -0.45
N TRP A 25 -8.34 -0.46 -1.34
CA TRP A 25 -8.44 0.97 -1.09
C TRP A 25 -9.74 1.50 -1.66
N LYS A 26 -10.68 1.84 -0.76
CA LYS A 26 -12.00 2.38 -1.11
C LYS A 26 -11.97 3.88 -1.33
N ASN A 27 -12.74 4.37 -2.30
CA ASN A 27 -12.85 5.78 -2.67
C ASN A 27 -11.48 6.46 -2.87
N PRO A 28 -10.57 5.88 -3.68
CA PRO A 28 -9.21 6.39 -3.87
C PRO A 28 -9.20 7.81 -4.44
N ASP A 29 -10.24 8.20 -5.19
CA ASP A 29 -10.37 9.55 -5.74
C ASP A 29 -10.56 10.60 -4.63
N SER A 30 -11.36 10.28 -3.60
CA SER A 30 -11.49 11.13 -2.41
C SER A 30 -10.17 11.20 -1.62
N SER A 31 -9.51 10.05 -1.41
CA SER A 31 -8.21 10.02 -0.75
C SER A 31 -7.15 10.84 -1.51
N ARG A 32 -7.14 10.78 -2.85
CA ARG A 32 -6.23 11.54 -3.70
C ARG A 32 -6.43 13.05 -3.52
N LEU A 33 -7.67 13.50 -3.42
CA LEU A 33 -7.98 14.93 -3.22
C LEU A 33 -7.50 15.42 -1.84
N GLU A 34 -7.79 14.65 -0.79
CA GLU A 34 -7.48 15.05 0.60
C GLU A 34 -6.00 14.92 0.95
N MET A 35 -5.32 13.89 0.45
CA MET A 35 -3.91 13.61 0.78
C MET A 35 -2.93 14.31 -0.17
N GLY A 36 -3.38 14.73 -1.36
CA GLY A 36 -2.52 15.36 -2.36
C GLY A 36 -1.32 14.46 -2.74
N PRO A 37 -0.09 14.99 -2.80
CA PRO A 37 1.10 14.25 -3.23
C PRO A 37 1.40 12.98 -2.42
N ASP A 38 0.99 12.93 -1.15
CA ASP A 38 1.25 11.77 -0.30
C ASP A 38 0.43 10.56 -0.74
N PHE A 39 -0.72 10.76 -1.40
CA PHE A 39 -1.48 9.67 -2.01
C PHE A 39 -0.61 8.89 -3.01
N ASP A 40 0.05 9.60 -3.92
CA ASP A 40 0.86 8.97 -4.96
C ASP A 40 2.10 8.29 -4.37
N ARG A 41 2.67 8.84 -3.29
CA ARG A 41 3.78 8.20 -2.56
C ARG A 41 3.37 6.89 -1.91
N VAL A 42 2.24 6.86 -1.20
CA VAL A 42 1.71 5.64 -0.59
C VAL A 42 1.34 4.62 -1.68
N LEU A 43 0.66 5.07 -2.73
CA LEU A 43 0.27 4.20 -3.85
C LEU A 43 1.49 3.57 -4.54
N ALA A 44 2.59 4.30 -4.68
CA ALA A 44 3.83 3.76 -5.23
C ALA A 44 4.36 2.59 -4.40
N VAL A 45 4.44 2.76 -3.07
CA VAL A 45 4.88 1.68 -2.16
C VAL A 45 3.98 0.45 -2.25
N LEU A 46 2.66 0.64 -2.24
CA LEU A 46 1.71 -0.48 -2.36
C LEU A 46 1.84 -1.23 -3.68
N LYS A 47 2.05 -0.51 -4.79
CA LYS A 47 2.29 -1.12 -6.11
C LYS A 47 3.63 -1.83 -6.20
N ASP A 48 4.66 -1.29 -5.56
CA ASP A 48 5.96 -1.96 -5.53
C ASP A 48 5.90 -3.22 -4.67
N ALA A 49 5.13 -3.23 -3.57
CA ALA A 49 4.90 -4.43 -2.77
C ALA A 49 4.17 -5.52 -3.57
N GLU A 50 3.18 -5.14 -4.38
CA GLU A 50 2.50 -6.05 -5.32
C GLU A 50 3.44 -6.65 -6.38
N LYS A 51 4.45 -5.91 -6.83
CA LYS A 51 5.48 -6.46 -7.73
C LYS A 51 6.45 -7.40 -7.00
N ALA A 52 6.80 -7.07 -5.75
CA ALA A 52 7.75 -7.85 -4.96
C ALA A 52 7.16 -9.19 -4.49
N ARG A 53 5.83 -9.25 -4.28
CA ARG A 53 5.13 -10.41 -3.73
C ARG A 53 3.98 -10.87 -4.61
N LYS A 54 4.09 -12.10 -5.12
CA LYS A 54 3.04 -12.73 -5.96
C LYS A 54 1.73 -12.99 -5.21
N ASP A 55 1.79 -13.03 -3.88
CA ASP A 55 0.69 -13.30 -2.96
C ASP A 55 0.09 -12.03 -2.34
N PHE A 56 0.58 -10.84 -2.74
CA PHE A 56 -0.01 -9.56 -2.39
C PHE A 56 -0.79 -9.00 -3.58
N ARG A 57 -1.99 -8.46 -3.33
CA ARG A 57 -2.80 -7.81 -4.36
C ARG A 57 -3.38 -6.49 -3.88
N LEU A 58 -3.22 -5.44 -4.69
CA LEU A 58 -3.83 -4.13 -4.48
C LEU A 58 -5.07 -3.99 -5.36
N ARG A 59 -6.19 -3.57 -4.77
CA ARG A 59 -7.39 -3.17 -5.49
C ARG A 59 -7.81 -1.75 -5.12
N LEU A 60 -8.11 -0.97 -6.15
CA LEU A 60 -8.70 0.36 -6.02
C LEU A 60 -10.20 0.25 -6.31
N GLU A 61 -11.03 0.47 -5.30
CA GLU A 61 -12.49 0.38 -5.37
C GLU A 61 -13.08 1.80 -5.35
N LYS A 62 -13.77 2.16 -6.43
CA LYS A 62 -14.39 3.48 -6.60
C LYS A 62 -15.77 3.57 -5.97
#